data_AF-A0A524FA76-F1
#
_entry.id   AF-A0A524FA76-F1
#
_cell.length_a   1.000
_cell.length_b   1.000
_cell.length_c   1.000
_cell.angle_alpha   90.00
_cell.angle_beta   90.00
_cell.angle_gamma   90.00
#
_symmetry.space_group_name_H-M   'P 1'
#
loop_
_entity.id
_entity.type
_entity.pdbx_description
1 polymer ?
#
loop_
_entity_poly.entity_id
_entity_poly.type
_entity_poly.pdbx_seq_one_letter_code
_entity_poly.pdbx_strand_id
1 'polypeptide(L)'
;MSIGLKQTRLIENNILFVIKSWGELLGYPTLGKYVNHYVSNIQTDLVIFLGGLESTIPIKKSTELETEQRALHYLFGIGYYYTKFELQSGRYITDNRELTGLILSDFVYDYLATSKNITLEDDRDVIISDKLFKVPIDLSNKSNTQKTFIKGAFMRNFFIPYKDVFLEFMETIQKPSSYQLGQGHTLLSTHWDYFNKILISTEMMKDKRTKIMSPTAGINEIILGSDRHLKTIFNSSERQEIYDKILHLKDIYAKLDFDPMYLFSLIDNASHSIITKPSLAPRYQTPSKSENILKESIFISAQSRRNTIVDWPEKLKRNTKEELESLAVYKEFKEHPPTVQTIKSNTKDTSSPIEFGKERITEEEKFELRTQKRPSVEFKKLPLLEKDDVFIILLYLKEVVEKDYDIQSIGKAFGIARDRLRNIILQSKFMWEISKYENLYSKFEEPNIGLSLKEKNELLDKINLWIENVIKQKDDFIEKKSD
;
A
#
# COMPACT_ATOMS: atom_id res chain seq x y z
N MET A 1 -55.01 19.30 -5.49
CA MET A 1 -53.94 19.70 -4.55
C MET A 1 -52.77 18.75 -4.73
N SER A 2 -51.74 19.15 -5.48
CA SER A 2 -50.56 18.32 -5.69
C SER A 2 -49.68 18.38 -4.44
N ILE A 3 -49.50 17.23 -3.80
CA ILE A 3 -48.50 17.04 -2.76
C ILE A 3 -47.15 17.12 -3.47
N GLY A 4 -46.51 18.29 -3.42
CA GLY A 4 -45.15 18.49 -3.89
C GLY A 4 -44.21 17.68 -3.01
N LEU A 5 -43.92 16.44 -3.41
CA LEU A 5 -42.78 15.69 -2.91
C LEU A 5 -41.53 16.52 -3.18
N LYS A 6 -40.96 17.14 -2.14
CA LYS A 6 -39.61 17.70 -2.17
C LYS A 6 -38.69 16.55 -2.56
N GLN A 7 -38.20 16.56 -3.79
CA GLN A 7 -37.19 15.61 -4.25
C GLN A 7 -35.93 15.88 -3.43
N THR A 8 -35.61 14.98 -2.50
CA THR A 8 -34.40 15.05 -1.68
C THR A 8 -33.19 14.96 -2.60
N ARG A 9 -32.16 15.78 -2.36
CA ARG A 9 -30.91 15.77 -3.14
C ARG A 9 -29.99 14.60 -2.75
N LEU A 10 -30.29 13.94 -1.64
CA LEU A 10 -29.61 12.77 -1.14
C LEU A 10 -30.19 11.52 -1.81
N ILE A 11 -29.31 10.68 -2.34
CA ILE A 11 -29.66 9.38 -2.90
C ILE A 11 -29.07 8.32 -2.00
N GLU A 12 -29.90 7.39 -1.53
CA GLU A 12 -29.43 6.22 -0.82
C GLU A 12 -28.69 5.29 -1.78
N ASN A 13 -27.42 5.02 -1.47
CA ASN A 13 -26.58 4.15 -2.27
C ASN A 13 -25.60 3.40 -1.35
N ASN A 14 -25.97 2.17 -1.00
CA ASN A 14 -25.16 1.32 -0.13
C ASN A 14 -24.06 0.65 -0.96
N ILE A 15 -22.84 1.21 -0.90
CA ILE A 15 -21.69 0.79 -1.72
C ILE A 15 -20.43 0.61 -0.87
N LEU A 16 -19.59 -0.33 -1.26
CA LEU A 16 -18.17 -0.33 -0.90
C LEU A 16 -17.41 0.50 -1.95
N PHE A 17 -16.79 1.57 -1.50
CA PHE A 17 -16.08 2.54 -2.34
C PHE A 17 -14.63 2.67 -1.86
N VAL A 18 -13.67 2.43 -2.75
CA VAL A 18 -12.25 2.37 -2.40
C VAL A 18 -11.43 3.16 -3.41
N ILE A 19 -10.70 4.17 -2.94
CA ILE A 19 -9.66 4.86 -3.72
C ILE A 19 -8.32 4.21 -3.34
N LYS A 20 -7.63 3.63 -4.33
CA LYS A 20 -6.41 2.83 -4.08
C LYS A 20 -5.23 3.64 -3.55
N SER A 21 -5.07 4.86 -4.05
CA SER A 21 -4.08 5.83 -3.59
C SER A 21 -4.66 7.24 -3.68
N TRP A 22 -4.73 7.92 -2.54
CA TRP A 22 -5.19 9.30 -2.45
C TRP A 22 -4.22 10.28 -3.11
N GLY A 23 -2.93 10.13 -2.85
CA GLY A 23 -1.86 10.92 -3.44
C GLY A 23 -1.82 10.76 -4.95
N GLU A 24 -1.86 9.53 -5.46
CA GLU A 24 -1.87 9.30 -6.91
C GLU A 24 -3.11 9.90 -7.58
N LEU A 25 -4.28 9.78 -6.94
CA LEU A 25 -5.52 10.40 -7.42
C LEU A 25 -5.35 11.92 -7.57
N LEU A 26 -4.74 12.57 -6.59
CA LEU A 26 -4.56 14.02 -6.60
C LEU A 26 -3.33 14.50 -7.37
N GLY A 27 -2.47 13.59 -7.85
CA GLY A 27 -1.17 13.94 -8.42
C GLY A 27 -0.21 14.48 -7.37
N TYR A 28 -0.11 13.79 -6.24
CA TYR A 28 0.78 14.06 -5.10
C TYR A 28 0.94 15.56 -4.80
N PRO A 29 -0.12 16.23 -4.31
CA PRO A 29 -0.02 17.65 -3.95
C PRO A 29 0.95 17.88 -2.78
N THR A 30 1.13 16.88 -1.91
CA THR A 30 2.08 16.89 -0.80
C THR A 30 2.39 15.46 -0.35
N LEU A 31 3.57 15.24 0.25
CA LEU A 31 3.82 14.06 1.09
C LEU A 31 3.33 14.28 2.54
N GLY A 32 3.09 15.53 2.92
CA GLY A 32 2.60 15.92 4.24
C GLY A 32 3.70 15.98 5.29
N LYS A 33 3.26 16.11 6.54
CA LYS A 33 4.12 16.08 7.73
C LYS A 33 3.55 15.09 8.73
N TYR A 34 4.41 14.50 9.55
CA TYR A 34 4.02 13.68 10.68
C TYR A 34 4.89 14.03 11.88
N VAL A 35 4.26 14.40 13.01
CA VAL A 35 4.94 14.84 14.24
C VAL A 35 6.06 15.86 13.94
N ASN A 36 5.71 16.92 13.20
CA ASN A 36 6.62 18.00 12.76
C ASN A 36 7.79 17.59 11.83
N HIS A 37 7.84 16.35 11.37
CA HIS A 37 8.82 15.88 10.38
C HIS A 37 8.17 15.79 9.00
N TYR A 38 8.93 16.09 7.96
CA TYR A 38 8.48 15.87 6.59
C TYR A 38 8.47 14.37 6.30
N VAL A 39 7.41 13.93 5.62
CA VAL A 39 7.31 12.55 5.14
C VAL A 39 8.23 12.41 3.94
N SER A 40 9.07 11.38 3.94
CA SER A 40 10.04 11.11 2.87
C SER A 40 9.44 10.28 1.75
N ASN A 41 8.57 9.32 2.06
CA ASN A 41 7.93 8.43 1.08
C ASN A 41 6.57 7.96 1.62
N ILE A 42 5.56 7.89 0.76
CA ILE A 42 4.27 7.26 1.06
C ILE A 42 4.20 5.92 0.33
N GLN A 43 4.27 4.82 1.07
CA GLN A 43 4.14 3.47 0.50
C GLN A 43 2.67 3.16 0.17
N THR A 44 1.73 3.59 1.01
CA THR A 44 0.30 3.33 0.83
C THR A 44 -0.51 4.47 1.44
N ASP A 45 -1.55 4.93 0.75
CA ASP A 45 -2.48 5.95 1.21
C ASP A 45 -3.91 5.67 0.72
N LEU A 46 -4.47 4.61 1.26
CA LEU A 46 -5.74 4.02 0.85
C LEU A 46 -6.92 4.76 1.50
N VAL A 47 -8.00 4.98 0.74
CA VAL A 47 -9.27 5.48 1.28
C VAL A 47 -10.36 4.44 1.05
N ILE A 48 -10.97 3.93 2.12
CA ILE A 48 -12.07 2.96 2.08
C ILE A 48 -13.33 3.64 2.62
N PHE A 49 -14.48 3.44 1.98
CA PHE A 49 -15.78 3.89 2.44
C PHE A 49 -16.83 2.78 2.31
N LEU A 50 -17.55 2.54 3.40
CA LEU A 50 -18.86 1.89 3.41
C LEU A 50 -19.91 3.00 3.28
N GLY A 51 -20.22 3.36 2.04
CA GLY A 51 -21.12 4.45 1.67
C GLY A 51 -22.58 4.06 1.89
N GLY A 52 -23.41 5.04 2.25
CA GLY A 52 -24.86 4.87 2.36
C GLY A 52 -25.68 5.98 1.72
N LEU A 53 -25.14 7.20 1.63
CA LEU A 53 -25.79 8.32 0.94
C LEU A 53 -24.78 9.00 0.03
N GLU A 54 -25.25 9.45 -1.12
CA GLU A 54 -24.48 10.27 -2.04
C GLU A 54 -25.29 11.47 -2.53
N SER A 55 -24.59 12.52 -2.97
CA SER A 55 -25.22 13.68 -3.57
C SER A 55 -24.27 14.37 -4.53
N THR A 56 -24.80 14.88 -5.63
CA THR A 56 -24.06 15.73 -6.56
C THR A 56 -24.74 17.08 -6.59
N ILE A 57 -24.02 18.12 -6.19
CA ILE A 57 -24.55 19.46 -6.01
C ILE A 57 -23.87 20.38 -7.01
N PRO A 58 -24.61 20.91 -8.01
CA PRO A 58 -24.08 21.92 -8.90
C PRO A 58 -23.89 23.22 -8.11
N ILE A 59 -22.69 23.79 -8.19
CA ILE A 59 -22.36 25.06 -7.58
C ILE A 59 -22.15 26.08 -8.69
N LYS A 60 -22.95 27.14 -8.65
CA LYS A 60 -22.71 28.31 -9.48
C LYS A 60 -21.60 29.11 -8.84
N LYS A 61 -20.39 29.04 -9.40
CA LYS A 61 -19.32 29.97 -9.06
C LYS A 61 -19.39 31.13 -10.04
N SER A 62 -19.84 32.29 -9.56
CA SER A 62 -19.70 33.53 -10.32
C SER A 62 -18.32 34.11 -10.02
N THR A 63 -17.38 33.88 -10.92
CA THR A 63 -16.18 34.72 -11.01
C THR A 63 -16.49 35.86 -11.99
N GLU A 64 -15.87 37.04 -11.79
CA GLU A 64 -16.16 38.28 -12.55
C GLU A 64 -16.05 38.16 -14.08
N LEU A 65 -15.51 37.06 -14.61
CA LEU A 65 -15.30 36.85 -16.04
C LEU A 65 -16.04 35.63 -16.63
N GLU A 66 -16.41 34.61 -15.86
CA GLU A 66 -17.17 33.44 -16.37
C GLU A 66 -18.00 32.76 -15.27
N THR A 67 -19.18 32.26 -15.65
CA THR A 67 -20.03 31.42 -14.79
C THR A 67 -19.74 29.96 -15.09
N GLU A 68 -18.67 29.41 -14.53
CA GLU A 68 -18.40 27.98 -14.69
C GLU A 68 -19.40 27.16 -13.85
N GLN A 69 -20.15 26.27 -14.52
CA GLN A 69 -21.05 25.35 -13.84
C GLN A 69 -20.26 24.19 -13.23
N ARG A 70 -19.71 24.44 -12.03
CA ARG A 70 -18.96 23.46 -11.26
C ARG A 70 -19.89 22.54 -10.48
N ALA A 71 -19.38 21.39 -10.06
CA ALA A 71 -20.12 20.49 -9.17
C ALA A 71 -19.24 19.92 -8.06
N LEU A 72 -19.88 19.66 -6.92
CA LEU A 72 -19.30 18.88 -5.83
C LEU A 72 -20.07 17.58 -5.66
N HIS A 73 -19.32 16.52 -5.46
CA HIS A 73 -19.82 15.17 -5.27
C HIS A 73 -19.54 14.75 -3.83
N TYR A 74 -20.57 14.29 -3.13
CA TYR A 74 -20.53 13.89 -1.74
C TYR A 74 -20.82 12.41 -1.62
N LEU A 75 -20.06 11.73 -0.79
CA LEU A 75 -20.34 10.38 -0.31
C LEU A 75 -20.31 10.40 1.21
N PHE A 76 -21.38 9.95 1.85
CA PHE A 76 -21.52 9.86 3.29
C PHE A 76 -21.63 8.40 3.73
N GLY A 77 -20.95 8.06 4.81
CA GLY A 77 -20.86 6.69 5.30
C GLY A 77 -19.75 6.54 6.32
N ILE A 78 -19.30 5.30 6.51
CA ILE A 78 -18.17 4.98 7.38
C ILE A 78 -16.92 4.91 6.51
N GLY A 79 -16.02 5.86 6.69
CA GLY A 79 -14.78 5.96 5.91
C GLY A 79 -13.52 5.76 6.73
N TYR A 80 -12.46 5.37 6.06
CA TYR A 80 -11.16 5.09 6.65
C TYR A 80 -10.06 5.55 5.71
N TYR A 81 -9.26 6.50 6.15
CA TYR A 81 -8.03 6.87 5.48
C TYR A 81 -6.87 6.18 6.18
N TYR A 82 -6.19 5.29 5.47
CA TYR A 82 -5.04 4.55 5.97
C TYR A 82 -3.78 5.01 5.24
N THR A 83 -2.71 5.26 6.00
CA THR A 83 -1.42 5.63 5.45
C THR A 83 -0.32 4.75 6.02
N LYS A 84 0.59 4.33 5.14
CA LYS A 84 1.86 3.71 5.47
C LYS A 84 2.96 4.49 4.78
N PHE A 85 3.84 5.09 5.55
CA PHE A 85 4.82 6.06 5.05
C PHE A 85 6.12 6.00 5.84
N GLU A 86 7.14 6.66 5.33
CA GLU A 86 8.45 6.78 5.94
C GLU A 86 8.71 8.25 6.30
N LEU A 87 9.34 8.48 7.45
CA LEU A 87 9.98 9.77 7.75
C LEU A 87 11.44 9.80 7.28
N GLN A 88 12.05 8.62 7.28
CA GLN A 88 13.42 8.34 6.86
C GLN A 88 13.45 6.93 6.25
N SER A 89 14.34 6.73 5.29
CA SER A 89 14.47 5.47 4.57
C SER A 89 14.57 4.27 5.51
N GLY A 90 13.74 3.25 5.27
CA GLY A 90 13.80 1.97 5.97
C GLY A 90 12.99 1.87 7.28
N ARG A 91 12.30 2.94 7.72
CA ARG A 91 11.38 2.89 8.87
C ARG A 91 9.96 3.29 8.47
N TYR A 92 9.09 2.29 8.36
CA TYR A 92 7.68 2.49 8.07
C TYR A 92 6.87 2.82 9.33
N ILE A 93 6.03 3.84 9.20
CA ILE A 93 5.02 4.25 10.17
C ILE A 93 3.65 4.06 9.52
N THR A 94 2.70 3.54 10.29
CA THR A 94 1.30 3.42 9.90
C THR A 94 0.46 4.43 10.69
N ASP A 95 -0.40 5.18 10.01
CA ASP A 95 -1.36 6.09 10.65
C ASP A 95 -2.71 5.98 9.94
N ASN A 96 -3.79 6.27 10.68
CA ASN A 96 -5.15 6.18 10.17
C ASN A 96 -6.04 7.34 10.65
N ARG A 97 -7.09 7.63 9.87
CA ARG A 97 -8.12 8.63 10.19
C ARG A 97 -9.51 8.09 9.90
N GLU A 98 -10.39 8.19 10.91
CA GLU A 98 -11.83 7.93 10.78
C GLU A 98 -12.50 9.05 9.98
N LEU A 99 -13.24 8.70 8.94
CA LEU A 99 -13.96 9.64 8.08
C LEU A 99 -15.46 9.35 8.11
N THR A 100 -16.29 10.39 8.02
CA THR A 100 -17.75 10.27 7.94
C THR A 100 -18.31 10.76 6.60
N GLY A 101 -17.45 11.37 5.78
CA GLY A 101 -17.80 11.78 4.44
C GLY A 101 -16.59 12.10 3.57
N LEU A 102 -16.83 12.09 2.26
CA LEU A 102 -15.88 12.38 1.21
C LEU A 102 -16.48 13.45 0.30
N ILE A 103 -15.68 14.46 -0.03
CA ILE A 103 -16.05 15.55 -0.95
C ILE A 103 -15.09 15.49 -2.13
N LEU A 104 -15.64 15.26 -3.32
CA LEU A 104 -14.92 15.27 -4.58
C LEU A 104 -15.35 16.45 -5.43
N SER A 105 -14.41 17.31 -5.83
CA SER A 105 -14.63 18.28 -6.89
C SER A 105 -14.79 17.58 -8.24
N ASP A 106 -15.51 18.22 -9.16
CA ASP A 106 -15.77 17.72 -10.51
C ASP A 106 -14.51 17.24 -11.25
N PHE A 107 -13.43 18.01 -11.30
CA PHE A 107 -12.19 17.60 -11.98
C PHE A 107 -11.56 16.32 -11.40
N VAL A 108 -11.63 16.11 -10.07
CA VAL A 108 -11.12 14.87 -9.43
C VAL A 108 -12.07 13.70 -9.72
N TYR A 109 -13.37 13.96 -9.63
CA TYR A 109 -14.39 12.96 -9.94
C TYR A 109 -14.29 12.49 -11.40
N ASP A 110 -14.07 13.42 -12.32
CA ASP A 110 -13.94 13.16 -13.76
C ASP A 110 -12.66 12.37 -14.05
N TYR A 111 -11.57 12.66 -13.34
CA TYR A 111 -10.35 11.88 -13.42
C TYR A 111 -10.51 10.44 -12.91
N LEU A 112 -11.35 10.22 -11.88
CA LEU A 112 -11.73 8.86 -11.46
C LEU A 112 -12.60 8.18 -12.51
N ALA A 113 -13.59 8.90 -13.05
CA ALA A 113 -14.57 8.38 -14.00
C ALA A 113 -13.98 8.01 -15.37
N THR A 114 -12.84 8.63 -15.73
CA THR A 114 -12.10 8.34 -16.98
C THR A 114 -10.97 7.32 -16.78
N SER A 115 -10.78 6.82 -15.56
CA SER A 115 -9.74 5.82 -15.29
C SER A 115 -10.02 4.50 -16.02
N LYS A 116 -8.95 3.81 -16.44
CA LYS A 116 -9.05 2.57 -17.21
C LYS A 116 -9.83 1.51 -16.43
N ASN A 117 -10.94 1.06 -17.00
CA ASN A 117 -11.79 0.05 -16.39
C ASN A 117 -11.20 -1.36 -16.65
N ILE A 118 -11.25 -2.23 -15.62
CA ILE A 118 -10.79 -3.62 -15.65
C ILE A 118 -12.01 -4.58 -15.63
N THR A 119 -13.24 -4.09 -15.40
CA THR A 119 -14.46 -4.92 -15.36
C THR A 119 -15.04 -5.24 -16.72
N LEU A 120 -16.09 -6.07 -16.70
CA LEU A 120 -17.03 -6.28 -17.80
C LEU A 120 -17.56 -4.92 -18.29
N GLU A 121 -17.46 -4.67 -19.60
CA GLU A 121 -17.83 -3.40 -20.26
C GLU A 121 -19.31 -3.01 -20.05
N ASP A 122 -20.17 -3.96 -19.68
CA ASP A 122 -21.62 -3.75 -19.56
C ASP A 122 -22.13 -3.54 -18.12
N ASP A 123 -21.29 -3.69 -17.08
CA ASP A 123 -21.75 -3.57 -15.68
C ASP A 123 -21.39 -2.21 -15.05
N ARG A 124 -22.34 -1.27 -15.09
CA ARG A 124 -22.15 0.11 -14.59
C ARG A 124 -22.19 0.25 -13.07
N ASP A 125 -22.65 -0.78 -12.38
CA ASP A 125 -22.86 -0.69 -10.93
C ASP A 125 -21.57 -1.06 -10.19
N VAL A 126 -20.75 -1.89 -10.85
CA VAL A 126 -19.46 -2.35 -10.36
C VAL A 126 -18.36 -1.71 -11.19
N ILE A 127 -17.54 -0.89 -10.54
CA ILE A 127 -16.36 -0.27 -11.16
C ILE A 127 -15.14 -0.87 -10.50
N ILE A 128 -14.30 -1.55 -11.26
CA ILE A 128 -12.98 -2.01 -10.82
C ILE A 128 -12.01 -1.40 -11.83
N SER A 129 -11.51 -0.21 -11.53
CA SER A 129 -10.55 0.50 -12.36
C SER A 129 -9.17 0.49 -11.72
N ASP A 130 -8.18 1.06 -12.40
CA ASP A 130 -6.84 1.22 -11.85
C ASP A 130 -6.83 2.04 -10.55
N LYS A 131 -7.75 3.00 -10.38
CA LYS A 131 -7.76 3.97 -9.27
C LYS A 131 -8.89 3.79 -8.28
N LEU A 132 -9.96 3.11 -8.69
CA LEU A 132 -11.19 2.99 -7.93
C LEU A 132 -11.69 1.56 -7.90
N PHE A 133 -12.18 1.14 -6.74
CA PHE A 133 -13.15 0.06 -6.67
C PHE A 133 -14.48 0.60 -6.13
N LYS A 134 -15.57 0.27 -6.81
CA LYS A 134 -16.95 0.53 -6.39
C LYS A 134 -17.72 -0.75 -6.57
N VAL A 135 -18.29 -1.28 -5.50
CA VAL A 135 -19.13 -2.49 -5.53
C VAL A 135 -20.39 -2.19 -4.72
N PRO A 136 -21.61 -2.42 -5.26
CA PRO A 136 -22.82 -2.30 -4.47
C PRO A 136 -22.84 -3.41 -3.42
N ILE A 137 -23.29 -3.07 -2.21
CA ILE A 137 -23.42 -4.06 -1.14
C ILE A 137 -24.49 -5.09 -1.52
N ASP A 138 -25.55 -4.66 -2.18
CA ASP A 138 -26.54 -5.55 -2.76
C ASP A 138 -26.11 -6.08 -4.14
N LEU A 139 -25.87 -7.39 -4.23
CA LEU A 139 -25.62 -8.08 -5.49
C LEU A 139 -26.80 -8.94 -5.95
N SER A 140 -27.96 -8.87 -5.29
CA SER A 140 -29.14 -9.69 -5.59
C SER A 140 -29.53 -9.67 -7.07
N ASN A 141 -29.45 -8.49 -7.70
CA ASN A 141 -29.79 -8.26 -9.10
C ASN A 141 -28.77 -8.80 -10.13
N LYS A 142 -27.64 -9.35 -9.69
CA LYS A 142 -26.59 -9.88 -10.57
C LYS A 142 -26.71 -11.40 -10.75
N SER A 143 -26.37 -11.88 -11.95
CA SER A 143 -26.29 -13.33 -12.22
C SER A 143 -25.20 -14.01 -11.38
N ASN A 144 -25.29 -15.32 -11.19
CA ASN A 144 -24.28 -16.07 -10.44
C ASN A 144 -22.88 -15.95 -11.09
N THR A 145 -22.79 -15.95 -12.41
CA THR A 145 -21.52 -15.76 -13.13
C THR A 145 -20.92 -14.39 -12.86
N GLN A 146 -21.73 -13.32 -12.89
CA GLN A 146 -21.29 -11.97 -12.53
C GLN A 146 -20.85 -11.90 -11.07
N LYS A 147 -21.63 -12.47 -10.14
CA LYS A 147 -21.27 -12.52 -8.72
C LYS A 147 -19.91 -13.20 -8.51
N THR A 148 -19.67 -14.34 -9.15
CA THR A 148 -18.39 -15.06 -9.05
C THR A 148 -17.24 -14.24 -9.63
N PHE A 149 -17.44 -13.57 -10.77
CA PHE A 149 -16.42 -12.68 -11.34
C PHE A 149 -16.09 -11.50 -10.42
N ILE A 150 -17.12 -10.80 -9.91
CA ILE A 150 -16.98 -9.66 -8.99
C ILE A 150 -16.23 -10.10 -7.73
N LYS A 151 -16.62 -11.24 -7.14
CA LYS A 151 -15.96 -11.84 -5.97
C LYS A 151 -14.47 -12.12 -6.26
N GLY A 152 -14.17 -12.80 -7.37
CA GLY A 152 -12.80 -13.14 -7.74
C GLY A 152 -11.93 -11.91 -8.03
N ALA A 153 -12.45 -10.95 -8.80
CA ALA A 153 -11.75 -9.72 -9.14
C ALA A 153 -11.50 -8.85 -7.90
N PHE A 154 -12.49 -8.72 -7.01
CA PHE A 154 -12.35 -7.91 -5.81
C PHE A 154 -11.43 -8.56 -4.77
N MET A 155 -11.49 -9.89 -4.63
CA MET A 155 -10.53 -10.64 -3.80
C MET A 155 -9.09 -10.43 -4.28
N ARG A 156 -8.83 -10.59 -5.58
CA ARG A 156 -7.48 -10.46 -6.17
C ARG A 156 -6.92 -9.05 -6.11
N ASN A 157 -7.75 -8.04 -6.38
CA ASN A 157 -7.27 -6.68 -6.58
C ASN A 157 -7.38 -5.78 -5.33
N PHE A 158 -8.25 -6.13 -4.37
CA PHE A 158 -8.45 -5.33 -3.15
C PHE A 158 -8.19 -6.14 -1.87
N PHE A 159 -8.96 -7.21 -1.63
CA PHE A 159 -8.91 -7.87 -0.32
C PHE A 159 -7.60 -8.61 -0.05
N ILE A 160 -6.95 -9.21 -1.05
CA ILE A 160 -5.65 -9.87 -0.85
C ILE A 160 -4.54 -8.82 -0.64
N PRO A 161 -4.37 -7.79 -1.50
CA PRO A 161 -3.31 -6.80 -1.31
C PRO A 161 -3.47 -5.92 -0.05
N TYR A 162 -4.71 -5.63 0.35
CA TYR A 162 -5.01 -4.72 1.45
C TYR A 162 -5.73 -5.41 2.62
N LYS A 163 -5.52 -6.73 2.78
CA LYS A 163 -6.19 -7.54 3.81
C LYS A 163 -6.07 -6.92 5.21
N ASP A 164 -4.83 -6.64 5.62
CA ASP A 164 -4.54 -6.17 6.97
C ASP A 164 -5.19 -4.80 7.23
N VAL A 165 -5.16 -3.92 6.23
CA VAL A 165 -5.79 -2.59 6.29
C VAL A 165 -7.31 -2.71 6.43
N PHE A 166 -7.93 -3.61 5.68
CA PHE A 166 -9.37 -3.82 5.75
C PHE A 166 -9.79 -4.45 7.08
N LEU A 167 -9.00 -5.39 7.62
CA LEU A 167 -9.23 -5.97 8.94
C LEU A 167 -9.12 -4.90 10.05
N GLU A 168 -8.06 -4.08 10.02
CA GLU A 168 -7.87 -2.96 10.96
C GLU A 168 -9.03 -1.96 10.89
N PHE A 169 -9.54 -1.69 9.68
CA PHE A 169 -10.73 -0.87 9.48
C PHE A 169 -11.95 -1.49 10.18
N MET A 170 -12.22 -2.77 9.97
CA MET A 170 -13.35 -3.45 10.61
C MET A 170 -13.25 -3.49 12.13
N GLU A 171 -12.07 -3.79 12.68
CA GLU A 171 -11.81 -3.71 14.12
C GLU A 171 -12.05 -2.29 14.66
N THR A 172 -11.74 -1.26 13.87
CA THR A 172 -11.99 0.13 14.25
C THR A 172 -13.48 0.44 14.29
N ILE A 173 -14.28 -0.06 13.35
CA ILE A 173 -15.75 0.10 13.38
C ILE A 173 -16.37 -0.55 14.62
N GLN A 174 -15.85 -1.70 15.04
CA GLN A 174 -16.36 -2.42 16.21
C GLN A 174 -16.13 -1.67 17.54
N LYS A 175 -15.15 -0.75 17.60
CA LYS A 175 -14.87 0.04 18.81
C LYS A 175 -16.02 1.01 19.11
N PRO A 176 -16.60 1.04 20.32
CA PRO A 176 -17.66 1.98 20.67
C PRO A 176 -17.26 3.47 20.59
N SER A 177 -15.95 3.75 20.61
CA SER A 177 -15.38 5.11 20.55
C SER A 177 -15.19 5.66 19.13
N SER A 178 -15.30 4.81 18.11
CA SER A 178 -15.13 5.22 16.71
C SER A 178 -16.41 5.83 16.14
N TYR A 179 -16.27 6.67 15.11
CA TYR A 179 -17.40 7.24 14.36
C TYR A 179 -18.50 7.89 15.22
N GLN A 180 -18.12 8.47 16.36
CA GLN A 180 -19.04 9.16 17.28
C GLN A 180 -19.55 10.48 16.67
N LEU A 181 -20.62 10.40 15.90
CA LEU A 181 -21.22 11.56 15.23
C LEU A 181 -21.79 12.62 16.17
N GLY A 182 -22.07 12.28 17.44
CA GLY A 182 -22.41 13.27 18.47
C GLY A 182 -21.31 14.32 18.72
N GLN A 183 -20.12 14.11 18.15
CA GLN A 183 -18.97 15.02 18.16
C GLN A 183 -18.71 15.67 16.78
N GLY A 184 -19.68 15.54 15.86
CA GLY A 184 -19.70 16.09 14.52
C GLY A 184 -18.96 15.27 13.46
N HIS A 185 -18.92 15.81 12.23
CA HIS A 185 -18.42 15.11 11.04
C HIS A 185 -16.92 15.31 10.81
N THR A 186 -16.27 14.28 10.26
CA THR A 186 -14.92 14.32 9.68
C THR A 186 -15.02 14.10 8.16
N LEU A 187 -14.60 15.07 7.36
CA LEU A 187 -14.77 15.04 5.90
C LEU A 187 -13.42 15.12 5.19
N LEU A 188 -13.10 14.15 4.34
CA LEU A 188 -11.95 14.25 3.44
C LEU A 188 -12.34 15.02 2.18
N SER A 189 -11.55 16.03 1.79
CA SER A 189 -11.99 17.00 0.78
C SER A 189 -11.00 17.26 -0.34
N THR A 190 -11.54 17.35 -1.55
CA THR A 190 -10.88 17.95 -2.72
C THR A 190 -11.57 19.21 -3.18
N HIS A 191 -12.40 19.83 -2.32
CA HIS A 191 -13.04 21.12 -2.58
C HIS A 191 -12.00 22.18 -2.98
N TRP A 192 -12.32 23.09 -3.90
CA TRP A 192 -11.36 24.10 -4.38
C TRP A 192 -10.70 24.91 -3.25
N ASP A 193 -11.49 25.34 -2.26
CA ASP A 193 -10.99 26.12 -1.11
C ASP A 193 -10.30 25.26 -0.03
N TYR A 194 -10.57 23.95 -0.01
CA TYR A 194 -10.09 23.01 1.01
C TYR A 194 -9.39 21.81 0.37
N PHE A 195 -8.62 22.06 -0.69
CA PHE A 195 -8.05 21.00 -1.51
C PHE A 195 -7.02 20.19 -0.73
N ASN A 196 -7.20 18.86 -0.73
CA ASN A 196 -6.39 17.91 0.02
C ASN A 196 -6.35 18.20 1.54
N LYS A 197 -7.51 18.50 2.14
CA LYS A 197 -7.66 18.74 3.58
C LYS A 197 -8.70 17.82 4.19
N ILE A 198 -8.57 17.57 5.50
CA ILE A 198 -9.61 16.95 6.32
C ILE A 198 -10.31 18.05 7.11
N LEU A 199 -11.63 18.15 6.98
CA LEU A 199 -12.46 19.06 7.76
C LEU A 199 -13.03 18.32 8.97
N ILE A 200 -12.82 18.85 10.16
CA ILE A 200 -13.37 18.33 11.42
C ILE A 200 -14.38 19.30 12.02
N SER A 201 -15.25 18.77 12.87
CA SER A 201 -16.28 19.55 13.56
C SER A 201 -15.68 20.42 14.66
N THR A 202 -16.27 21.59 14.87
CA THR A 202 -15.94 22.46 16.00
C THR A 202 -16.51 21.94 17.32
N GLU A 203 -17.55 21.11 17.25
CA GLU A 203 -18.26 20.53 18.39
C GLU A 203 -17.55 19.29 18.95
N MET A 204 -16.44 18.87 18.31
CA MET A 204 -15.65 17.71 18.72
C MET A 204 -14.95 17.91 20.07
N MET A 205 -15.01 16.87 20.91
CA MET A 205 -14.34 16.83 22.22
C MET A 205 -12.86 17.17 22.09
N LYS A 206 -12.34 17.99 23.02
CA LYS A 206 -11.00 18.58 22.96
C LYS A 206 -9.91 17.52 22.76
N ASP A 207 -9.97 16.42 23.52
CA ASP A 207 -8.95 15.36 23.49
C ASP A 207 -8.93 14.60 22.16
N LYS A 208 -10.12 14.24 21.64
CA LYS A 208 -10.26 13.57 20.34
C LYS A 208 -9.81 14.50 19.20
N ARG A 209 -10.18 15.78 19.28
CA ARG A 209 -9.75 16.81 18.34
C ARG A 209 -8.23 16.97 18.32
N THR A 210 -7.54 17.04 19.46
CA THR A 210 -6.08 17.12 19.49
C THR A 210 -5.41 15.90 18.86
N LYS A 211 -5.97 14.70 19.05
CA LYS A 211 -5.46 13.48 18.40
C LYS A 211 -5.63 13.54 16.88
N ILE A 212 -6.82 13.90 16.41
CA ILE A 212 -7.13 13.94 14.96
C ILE A 212 -6.38 15.08 14.26
N MET A 213 -6.21 16.23 14.91
CA MET A 213 -5.49 17.39 14.34
C MET A 213 -3.99 17.16 14.15
N SER A 214 -3.45 16.03 14.63
CA SER A 214 -2.06 15.69 14.36
C SER A 214 -1.83 15.56 12.84
N PRO A 215 -0.79 16.23 12.29
CA PRO A 215 -0.45 16.11 10.87
C PRO A 215 -0.27 14.64 10.46
N THR A 216 -0.79 14.30 9.30
CA THR A 216 -0.70 12.96 8.70
C THR A 216 -0.07 13.04 7.33
N ALA A 217 0.54 11.94 6.89
CA ALA A 217 1.06 11.82 5.54
C ALA A 217 -0.04 12.01 4.49
N GLY A 218 0.33 12.53 3.32
CA GLY A 218 -0.55 12.69 2.15
C GLY A 218 -1.61 13.78 2.24
N ILE A 219 -1.83 14.39 3.41
CA ILE A 219 -2.82 15.45 3.64
C ILE A 219 -2.11 16.78 3.90
N ASN A 220 -2.63 17.88 3.31
CA ASN A 220 -2.06 19.22 3.51
C ASN A 220 -2.24 19.70 4.95
N GLU A 221 -3.48 19.64 5.43
CA GLU A 221 -3.87 20.19 6.72
C GLU A 221 -5.19 19.58 7.21
N ILE A 222 -5.38 19.57 8.53
CA ILE A 222 -6.63 19.20 9.19
C ILE A 222 -7.22 20.47 9.81
N ILE A 223 -8.38 20.90 9.31
CA ILE A 223 -8.98 22.20 9.63
C ILE A 223 -10.34 22.03 10.32
N LEU A 224 -10.71 23.01 11.14
CA LEU A 224 -12.03 23.09 11.76
C LEU A 224 -13.02 23.74 10.78
N GLY A 225 -14.17 23.13 10.56
CA GLY A 225 -15.22 23.74 9.73
C GLY A 225 -16.21 22.79 9.05
N SER A 226 -16.21 21.50 9.36
CA SER A 226 -17.12 20.55 8.69
C SER A 226 -18.59 20.93 8.89
N ASP A 227 -19.00 21.35 10.10
CA ASP A 227 -20.38 21.73 10.40
C ASP A 227 -20.82 22.96 9.61
N ARG A 228 -19.94 23.97 9.51
CA ARG A 228 -20.21 25.19 8.74
C ARG A 228 -20.39 24.84 7.26
N HIS A 229 -19.50 24.01 6.71
CA HIS A 229 -19.57 23.57 5.33
C HIS A 229 -20.87 22.82 5.04
N LEU A 230 -21.23 21.82 5.87
CA LEU A 230 -22.47 21.06 5.69
C LEU A 230 -23.72 21.94 5.87
N LYS A 231 -23.71 22.92 6.80
CA LYS A 231 -24.81 23.87 6.98
C LYS A 231 -25.02 24.78 5.77
N THR A 232 -23.96 25.11 5.02
CA THR A 232 -24.06 25.92 3.79
C THR A 232 -24.67 25.12 2.63
N ILE A 233 -24.47 23.81 2.60
CA ILE A 233 -24.80 22.96 1.44
C ILE A 233 -26.12 22.20 1.63
N PHE A 234 -26.34 21.63 2.81
CA PHE A 234 -27.48 20.76 3.12
C PHE A 234 -28.40 21.43 4.14
N ASN A 235 -29.71 21.22 4.00
CA ASN A 235 -30.68 21.72 4.96
C ASN A 235 -30.72 20.86 6.25
N SER A 236 -31.41 21.32 7.30
CA SER A 236 -31.43 20.62 8.59
C SER A 236 -32.00 19.20 8.52
N SER A 237 -32.99 18.95 7.64
CA SER A 237 -33.56 17.61 7.45
C SER A 237 -32.57 16.67 6.76
N GLU A 238 -31.89 17.16 5.70
CA GLU A 238 -30.87 16.40 4.98
C GLU A 238 -29.66 16.07 5.89
N ARG A 239 -29.24 17.00 6.74
CA ARG A 239 -28.16 16.75 7.70
C ARG A 239 -28.56 15.70 8.74
N GLN A 240 -29.80 15.70 9.19
CA GLN A 240 -30.31 14.67 10.09
C GLN A 240 -30.35 13.31 9.40
N GLU A 241 -30.79 13.25 8.13
CA GLU A 241 -30.79 12.03 7.32
C GLU A 241 -29.37 11.46 7.15
N ILE A 242 -28.38 12.31 6.87
CA ILE A 242 -26.96 11.93 6.81
C ILE A 242 -26.51 11.35 8.16
N TYR A 243 -26.83 12.03 9.25
CA TYR A 243 -26.46 11.61 10.61
C TYR A 243 -27.05 10.23 10.94
N ASP A 244 -28.37 10.07 10.76
CA ASP A 244 -29.10 8.85 11.07
C ASP A 244 -28.59 7.67 10.23
N LYS A 245 -28.30 7.90 8.95
CA LYS A 245 -27.78 6.85 8.08
C LYS A 245 -26.40 6.38 8.50
N ILE A 246 -25.47 7.29 8.83
CA ILE A 246 -24.12 6.89 9.24
C ILE A 246 -24.17 6.12 10.58
N LEU A 247 -24.99 6.55 11.53
CA LEU A 247 -25.19 5.79 12.77
C LEU A 247 -25.74 4.39 12.51
N HIS A 248 -26.75 4.30 11.64
CA HIS A 248 -27.35 3.03 11.26
C HIS A 248 -26.32 2.09 10.62
N LEU A 249 -25.50 2.59 9.69
CA LEU A 249 -24.41 1.81 9.11
C LEU A 249 -23.43 1.36 10.19
N LYS A 250 -23.01 2.26 11.08
CA LYS A 250 -22.04 1.94 12.14
C LYS A 250 -22.57 0.86 13.06
N ASP A 251 -23.84 0.90 13.43
CA ASP A 251 -24.45 -0.11 14.30
C ASP A 251 -24.61 -1.46 13.61
N ILE A 252 -24.83 -1.50 12.29
CA ILE A 252 -24.82 -2.73 11.52
C ILE A 252 -23.40 -3.30 11.44
N TYR A 253 -22.46 -2.54 10.87
CA TYR A 253 -21.10 -3.03 10.60
C TYR A 253 -20.32 -3.39 11.87
N ALA A 254 -20.61 -2.74 13.01
CA ALA A 254 -20.02 -3.10 14.30
C ALA A 254 -20.48 -4.46 14.84
N LYS A 255 -21.62 -4.99 14.36
CA LYS A 255 -22.20 -6.27 14.80
C LYS A 255 -22.10 -7.38 13.75
N LEU A 256 -21.54 -7.08 12.57
CA LEU A 256 -21.40 -8.07 11.52
C LEU A 256 -20.30 -9.07 11.87
N ASP A 257 -20.67 -10.33 11.88
CA ASP A 257 -19.71 -11.42 11.82
C ASP A 257 -19.20 -11.57 10.38
N PHE A 258 -17.91 -11.83 10.24
CA PHE A 258 -17.28 -12.10 8.96
C PHE A 258 -16.11 -13.06 9.14
N ASP A 259 -15.77 -13.77 8.08
CA ASP A 259 -14.61 -14.65 8.05
C ASP A 259 -13.35 -13.86 7.60
N PRO A 260 -12.31 -13.74 8.45
CA PRO A 260 -11.05 -13.09 8.06
C PRO A 260 -10.32 -13.78 6.90
N MET A 261 -10.63 -15.05 6.61
CA MET A 261 -10.11 -15.77 5.43
C MET A 261 -10.90 -15.42 4.16
N TYR A 262 -12.17 -15.04 4.29
CA TYR A 262 -13.04 -14.69 3.19
C TYR A 262 -13.77 -13.36 3.45
N LEU A 263 -13.04 -12.24 3.27
CA LEU A 263 -13.54 -10.88 3.54
C LEU A 263 -14.79 -10.50 2.74
N PHE A 264 -15.07 -11.18 1.62
CA PHE A 264 -16.31 -10.96 0.87
C PHE A 264 -17.56 -11.39 1.64
N SER A 265 -17.44 -12.31 2.62
CA SER A 265 -18.54 -12.66 3.54
C SER A 265 -19.13 -11.43 4.22
N LEU A 266 -18.32 -10.40 4.44
CA LEU A 266 -18.79 -9.14 5.01
C LEU A 266 -19.80 -8.43 4.12
N ILE A 267 -19.55 -8.38 2.81
CA ILE A 267 -20.48 -7.76 1.84
C ILE A 267 -21.77 -8.59 1.78
N ASP A 268 -21.63 -9.92 1.73
CA ASP A 268 -22.78 -10.83 1.72
C ASP A 268 -23.62 -10.64 3.00
N ASN A 269 -23.03 -10.62 4.19
CA ASN A 269 -23.74 -10.46 5.46
C ASN A 269 -24.32 -9.04 5.64
N ALA A 270 -23.60 -8.01 5.19
CA ALA A 270 -24.07 -6.63 5.21
C ALA A 270 -25.30 -6.44 4.34
N SER A 271 -25.38 -7.09 3.17
CA SER A 271 -26.53 -7.00 2.28
C SER A 271 -27.82 -7.44 2.97
N HIS A 272 -27.79 -8.55 3.72
CA HIS A 272 -28.95 -9.05 4.46
C HIS A 272 -29.38 -8.10 5.58
N SER A 273 -28.43 -7.42 6.22
CA SER A 273 -28.69 -6.57 7.39
C SER A 273 -29.15 -5.16 7.00
N ILE A 274 -28.61 -4.62 5.91
CA ILE A 274 -28.90 -3.26 5.42
C ILE A 274 -30.22 -3.24 4.62
N ILE A 275 -30.52 -4.31 3.90
CA ILE A 275 -31.70 -4.39 3.01
C ILE A 275 -32.86 -5.04 3.78
N THR A 276 -33.37 -4.36 4.81
CA THR A 276 -34.56 -4.81 5.55
C THR A 276 -35.87 -4.57 4.78
N LYS A 277 -35.81 -3.83 3.67
CA LYS A 277 -36.88 -3.74 2.67
C LYS A 277 -36.28 -3.88 1.27
N PRO A 278 -36.89 -4.66 0.36
CA PRO A 278 -36.48 -4.68 -1.03
C PRO A 278 -36.71 -3.28 -1.61
N SER A 279 -35.68 -2.45 -1.56
CA SER A 279 -35.59 -1.25 -2.38
C SER A 279 -35.68 -1.74 -3.82
N LEU A 280 -36.71 -1.30 -4.54
CA LEU A 280 -36.70 -1.33 -5.99
C LEU A 280 -35.44 -0.56 -6.40
N ALA A 281 -34.33 -1.27 -6.60
CA ALA A 281 -33.13 -0.69 -7.16
C ALA A 281 -33.59 0.08 -8.38
N PRO A 282 -33.27 1.38 -8.50
CA PRO A 282 -33.67 2.14 -9.68
C PRO A 282 -33.15 1.35 -10.86
N ARG A 283 -34.08 0.79 -11.66
CA ARG A 283 -33.72 0.11 -12.90
C ARG A 283 -32.86 1.12 -13.64
N TYR A 284 -31.57 0.82 -13.77
CA TYR A 284 -30.69 1.60 -14.62
C TYR A 284 -31.36 1.59 -15.97
N GLN A 285 -31.95 2.73 -16.35
CA GLN A 285 -32.43 2.90 -17.71
C GLN A 285 -31.16 2.79 -18.54
N THR A 286 -31.03 1.67 -19.24
CA THR A 286 -30.00 1.50 -20.26
C THR A 286 -30.20 2.68 -21.20
N PRO A 287 -29.25 3.63 -21.27
CA PRO A 287 -29.40 4.72 -22.21
C PRO A 287 -29.52 4.09 -23.60
N SER A 288 -30.39 4.66 -24.43
CA SER A 288 -30.39 4.31 -25.84
C SER A 288 -28.96 4.46 -26.36
N LYS A 289 -28.52 3.56 -27.25
CA LYS A 289 -27.17 3.51 -27.85
C LYS A 289 -26.78 4.79 -28.64
N SER A 290 -27.51 5.90 -28.49
CA SER A 290 -27.43 7.14 -29.24
C SER A 290 -26.83 8.32 -28.48
N GLU A 291 -26.43 8.18 -27.21
CA GLU A 291 -25.78 9.26 -26.46
C GLU A 291 -24.25 9.16 -26.58
N ASN A 292 -23.60 10.25 -27.01
CA ASN A 292 -22.14 10.41 -26.96
C ASN A 292 -21.69 10.50 -25.49
N ILE A 293 -21.49 9.34 -24.86
CA ILE A 293 -21.03 9.22 -23.48
C ILE A 293 -19.51 9.41 -23.46
N LEU A 294 -19.04 10.47 -22.77
CA LEU A 294 -17.60 10.74 -22.64
C LEU A 294 -16.95 9.96 -21.48
N LYS A 295 -17.71 9.66 -20.43
CA LYS A 295 -17.24 8.93 -19.25
C LYS A 295 -18.37 8.18 -18.54
N GLU A 296 -18.01 7.16 -17.76
CA GLU A 296 -18.95 6.44 -16.90
C GLU A 296 -19.27 7.25 -15.64
N SER A 297 -20.50 7.13 -15.11
CA SER A 297 -20.86 7.80 -13.86
C SER A 297 -20.62 6.87 -12.68
N ILE A 298 -19.72 7.28 -11.79
CA ILE A 298 -19.43 6.59 -10.53
C ILE A 298 -20.61 6.70 -9.57
N PHE A 299 -21.15 7.89 -9.35
CA PHE A 299 -22.32 8.14 -8.50
C PHE A 299 -23.60 8.14 -9.33
N ILE A 300 -24.70 7.68 -8.73
CA ILE A 300 -26.05 7.71 -9.30
C ILE A 300 -26.53 9.17 -9.44
N SER A 301 -26.24 10.00 -8.46
CA SER A 301 -26.55 11.44 -8.46
C SER A 301 -25.82 12.23 -9.55
N ALA A 302 -24.74 11.69 -10.11
CA ALA A 302 -23.91 12.35 -11.12
C ALA A 302 -24.22 11.91 -12.57
N GLN A 303 -25.25 11.09 -12.80
CA GLN A 303 -25.55 10.53 -14.13
C GLN A 303 -25.76 11.58 -15.21
N SER A 304 -26.29 12.75 -14.87
CA SER A 304 -26.50 13.87 -15.81
C SER A 304 -25.19 14.51 -16.32
N ARG A 305 -24.04 14.17 -15.73
CA ARG A 305 -22.72 14.75 -16.06
C ARG A 305 -21.82 13.83 -16.89
N ARG A 306 -22.37 12.75 -17.46
CA ARG A 306 -21.62 11.77 -18.30
C ARG A 306 -21.00 12.37 -19.57
N ASN A 307 -21.55 13.49 -20.04
CA ASN A 307 -21.15 14.11 -21.31
C ASN A 307 -20.32 15.39 -21.12
N THR A 308 -19.86 15.64 -19.89
CA THR A 308 -19.03 16.80 -19.55
C THR A 308 -17.73 16.31 -18.92
N ILE A 309 -16.59 16.78 -19.39
CA ILE A 309 -15.30 16.58 -18.72
C ILE A 309 -14.79 17.96 -18.29
N VAL A 310 -14.38 18.05 -17.04
CA VAL A 310 -13.85 19.28 -16.46
C VAL A 310 -12.35 19.15 -16.31
N ASP A 311 -11.62 20.06 -16.93
CA ASP A 311 -10.16 20.10 -16.85
C ASP A 311 -9.66 20.47 -15.44
N TRP A 312 -8.45 20.01 -15.17
CA TRP A 312 -7.78 20.25 -13.91
C TRP A 312 -7.39 21.74 -13.77
N PRO A 313 -7.73 22.42 -12.66
CA PRO A 313 -7.38 23.83 -12.49
C PRO A 313 -5.86 24.06 -12.43
N GLU A 314 -5.33 25.02 -13.20
CA GLU A 314 -3.89 25.33 -13.23
C GLU A 314 -3.30 25.67 -11.85
N LYS A 315 -4.10 26.32 -11.00
CA LYS A 315 -3.70 26.70 -9.63
C LYS A 315 -3.43 25.49 -8.73
N LEU A 316 -3.97 24.32 -9.05
CA LEU A 316 -3.80 23.09 -8.29
C LEU A 316 -2.74 22.23 -8.98
N LYS A 317 -1.46 22.54 -8.75
CA LYS A 317 -0.36 21.84 -9.42
C LYS A 317 -0.32 20.36 -9.02
N ARG A 318 -0.24 19.48 -10.02
CA ARG A 318 0.09 18.06 -9.85
C ARG A 318 1.61 17.91 -9.90
N ASN A 319 2.17 17.15 -8.98
CA ASN A 319 3.59 16.78 -8.96
C ASN A 319 3.71 15.28 -9.16
N THR A 320 4.88 14.83 -9.64
CA THR A 320 5.19 13.41 -9.60
C THR A 320 5.64 13.01 -8.19
N LYS A 321 5.40 11.75 -7.82
CA LYS A 321 5.85 11.22 -6.53
C LYS A 321 7.36 11.40 -6.36
N GLU A 322 8.12 11.06 -7.41
CA GLU A 322 9.58 11.16 -7.45
C GLU A 322 10.10 12.59 -7.24
N GLU A 323 9.45 13.60 -7.81
CA GLU A 323 9.79 15.00 -7.59
C GLU A 323 9.70 15.38 -6.10
N LEU A 324 8.66 14.94 -5.39
CA LEU A 324 8.51 15.27 -3.98
C LEU A 324 9.46 14.48 -3.07
N GLU A 325 9.70 13.21 -3.38
CA GLU A 325 10.61 12.37 -2.60
C GLU A 325 12.07 12.85 -2.73
N SER A 326 12.46 13.37 -3.90
CA SER A 326 13.80 13.93 -4.11
C SER A 326 14.03 15.27 -3.38
N LEU A 327 12.97 16.02 -3.08
CA LEU A 327 13.03 17.29 -2.34
C LEU A 327 13.03 17.11 -0.81
N ALA A 328 12.74 15.90 -0.31
CA ALA A 328 12.72 15.61 1.12
C ALA A 328 14.16 15.62 1.68
N VAL A 329 14.54 16.71 2.34
CA VAL A 329 15.86 16.86 2.97
C VAL A 329 15.94 15.99 4.22
N TYR A 330 16.81 14.98 4.20
CA TYR A 330 17.17 14.17 5.36
C TYR A 330 17.84 15.04 6.43
N LYS A 331 17.14 15.32 7.53
CA LYS A 331 17.82 15.75 8.76
C LYS A 331 18.26 14.49 9.49
N GLU A 332 19.57 14.28 9.59
CA GLU A 332 20.14 13.29 10.50
C GLU A 332 19.61 13.57 11.91
N PHE A 333 18.96 12.58 12.52
CA PHE A 333 18.69 12.65 13.94
C PHE A 333 20.04 12.49 14.64
N LYS A 334 20.45 13.48 15.43
CA LYS A 334 21.42 13.24 16.49
C LYS A 334 20.75 12.28 17.46
N GLU A 335 21.04 10.99 17.33
CA GLU A 335 20.75 10.03 18.38
C GLU A 335 21.44 10.55 19.64
N HIS A 336 20.66 10.97 20.64
CA HIS A 336 21.17 11.05 22.00
C HIS A 336 21.15 9.61 22.51
N PRO A 337 22.29 8.91 22.59
CA PRO A 337 22.30 7.59 23.21
C PRO A 337 21.79 7.74 24.65
N PRO A 338 20.97 6.78 25.14
CA PRO A 338 20.46 6.85 26.50
C PRO A 338 21.63 6.86 27.48
N THR A 339 21.62 7.83 28.40
CA THR A 339 22.56 7.86 29.53
C THR A 339 22.25 6.66 30.42
N VAL A 340 23.00 5.57 30.25
CA VAL A 340 22.98 4.44 31.17
C VAL A 340 23.60 4.91 32.48
N GLN A 341 22.77 5.16 33.50
CA GLN A 341 23.24 5.30 34.87
C GLN A 341 23.87 3.97 35.30
N THR A 342 25.19 3.95 35.37
CA THR A 342 25.97 2.81 35.84
C THR A 342 25.73 2.65 37.34
N ILE A 343 25.00 1.58 37.72
CA ILE A 343 24.89 1.13 39.09
C ILE A 343 26.29 0.67 39.54
N LYS A 344 26.88 1.41 40.48
CA LYS A 344 28.11 1.03 41.17
C LYS A 344 27.85 -0.24 42.00
N SER A 345 28.53 -1.33 41.68
CA SER A 345 28.82 -2.37 42.67
C SER A 345 30.33 -2.56 42.77
N ASN A 346 30.81 -2.40 44.00
CA ASN A 346 32.18 -2.63 44.42
C ASN A 346 32.45 -4.13 44.49
N THR A 347 33.50 -4.60 43.84
CA THR A 347 34.45 -5.57 44.41
C THR A 347 35.77 -5.43 43.66
N LYS A 348 36.80 -5.01 44.40
CA LYS A 348 38.19 -5.13 44.00
C LYS A 348 38.57 -6.61 44.14
N ASP A 349 39.14 -7.21 43.11
CA ASP A 349 40.47 -7.82 43.22
C ASP A 349 41.06 -8.13 41.84
N THR A 350 42.35 -7.83 41.76
CA THR A 350 43.31 -7.86 40.67
C THR A 350 43.61 -9.26 40.12
N SER A 351 43.67 -9.42 38.80
CA SER A 351 44.92 -9.61 38.01
C SER A 351 44.71 -10.39 36.69
N SER A 352 44.82 -9.69 35.56
CA SER A 352 45.64 -10.01 34.36
C SER A 352 45.01 -9.38 33.10
N PRO A 353 45.78 -8.64 32.29
CA PRO A 353 45.27 -8.03 31.07
C PRO A 353 45.23 -9.10 29.97
N ILE A 354 44.03 -9.47 29.54
CA ILE A 354 43.86 -10.14 28.26
C ILE A 354 43.91 -9.05 27.19
N GLU A 355 45.03 -8.99 26.47
CA GLU A 355 45.19 -8.22 25.24
C GLU A 355 44.16 -8.69 24.21
N PHE A 356 43.05 -7.97 24.09
CA PHE A 356 42.21 -8.03 22.90
C PHE A 356 42.85 -7.18 21.81
N GLY A 357 43.32 -7.86 20.78
CA GLY A 357 44.02 -7.30 19.66
C GLY A 357 43.21 -6.25 18.89
N LYS A 358 43.92 -5.17 18.54
CA LYS A 358 43.76 -4.29 17.38
C LYS A 358 42.42 -4.41 16.64
N GLU A 359 41.54 -3.48 16.98
CA GLU A 359 40.36 -3.10 16.20
C GLU A 359 40.73 -2.93 14.72
N ARG A 360 40.18 -3.81 13.88
CA ARG A 360 40.04 -3.55 12.44
C ARG A 360 39.00 -2.46 12.30
N ILE A 361 39.44 -1.35 11.71
CA ILE A 361 38.62 -0.32 11.10
C ILE A 361 37.52 -1.02 10.29
N THR A 362 36.29 -1.00 10.77
CA THR A 362 35.11 -1.38 10.00
C THR A 362 34.98 -0.38 8.86
N GLU A 363 35.30 -0.83 7.65
CA GLU A 363 34.94 -0.13 6.42
C GLU A 363 33.43 0.08 6.41
N GLU A 364 33.03 1.33 6.16
CA GLU A 364 31.64 1.76 6.00
C GLU A 364 30.91 0.82 5.04
N GLU A 365 29.84 0.16 5.51
CA GLU A 365 28.94 -0.61 4.65
C GLU A 365 28.32 0.30 3.59
N LYS A 366 28.89 0.29 2.38
CA LYS A 366 28.28 0.92 1.21
C LYS A 366 27.05 0.11 0.81
N PHE A 367 25.87 0.67 1.09
CA PHE A 367 24.60 0.15 0.56
C PHE A 367 24.54 0.35 -0.96
N GLU A 368 24.70 -0.72 -1.73
CA GLU A 368 24.49 -0.71 -3.18
C GLU A 368 23.04 -1.09 -3.53
N LEU A 369 22.34 -0.21 -4.25
CA LEU A 369 21.00 -0.45 -4.80
C LEU A 369 21.06 -1.57 -5.85
N ARG A 370 20.09 -2.51 -5.83
CA ARG A 370 19.94 -3.64 -6.77
C ARG A 370 19.82 -3.24 -8.27
N THR A 371 19.81 -1.95 -8.59
CA THR A 371 19.75 -1.38 -9.94
C THR A 371 21.11 -0.96 -10.50
N GLN A 372 22.22 -1.14 -9.77
CA GLN A 372 23.54 -0.99 -10.38
C GLN A 372 23.76 -2.06 -11.45
N LYS A 373 24.08 -1.60 -12.68
CA LYS A 373 24.44 -2.47 -13.79
C LYS A 373 25.58 -3.39 -13.35
N ARG A 374 25.33 -4.70 -13.40
CA ARG A 374 26.34 -5.72 -13.06
C ARG A 374 27.61 -5.49 -13.89
N PRO A 375 28.80 -5.76 -13.32
CA PRO A 375 30.05 -5.55 -14.02
C PRO A 375 30.10 -6.44 -15.26
N SER A 376 30.52 -5.88 -16.39
CA SER A 376 30.84 -6.69 -17.56
C SER A 376 32.22 -7.31 -17.37
N VAL A 377 32.32 -8.61 -17.60
CA VAL A 377 33.56 -9.38 -17.41
C VAL A 377 33.94 -10.09 -18.71
N GLU A 378 35.24 -10.17 -18.97
CA GLU A 378 35.76 -10.87 -20.15
C GLU A 378 35.52 -12.38 -20.05
N PHE A 379 35.11 -13.00 -21.15
CA PHE A 379 34.95 -14.43 -21.23
C PHE A 379 36.29 -15.15 -21.04
N LYS A 380 36.35 -16.05 -20.05
CA LYS A 380 37.53 -16.87 -19.74
C LYS A 380 37.18 -18.35 -19.87
N LYS A 381 38.08 -19.15 -20.44
CA LYS A 381 37.92 -20.61 -20.44
C LYS A 381 38.07 -21.15 -19.03
N LEU A 382 37.17 -22.04 -18.63
CA LEU A 382 37.20 -22.68 -17.31
C LEU A 382 38.50 -23.49 -17.14
N PRO A 383 39.13 -23.48 -15.94
CA PRO A 383 40.26 -24.33 -15.66
C PRO A 383 39.84 -25.81 -15.70
N LEU A 384 40.80 -26.69 -16.04
CA LEU A 384 40.58 -28.14 -16.01
C LEU A 384 40.70 -28.65 -14.57
N LEU A 385 39.72 -29.44 -14.13
CA LEU A 385 39.77 -30.09 -12.84
C LEU A 385 40.55 -31.41 -12.96
N GLU A 386 41.75 -31.48 -12.38
CA GLU A 386 42.68 -32.60 -12.58
C GLU A 386 42.47 -33.80 -11.63
N LYS A 387 41.79 -33.61 -10.48
CA LYS A 387 41.65 -34.64 -9.43
C LYS A 387 40.26 -34.66 -8.80
N ASP A 388 39.76 -35.87 -8.56
CA ASP A 388 38.49 -36.15 -7.89
C ASP A 388 38.68 -36.21 -6.37
N ASP A 389 38.95 -35.06 -5.75
CA ASP A 389 39.02 -34.88 -4.30
C ASP A 389 38.12 -33.70 -3.88
N VAL A 390 37.37 -33.88 -2.80
CA VAL A 390 36.35 -32.92 -2.34
C VAL A 390 36.97 -31.56 -2.03
N PHE A 391 38.15 -31.53 -1.42
CA PHE A 391 38.86 -30.30 -1.10
C PHE A 391 39.37 -29.62 -2.37
N ILE A 392 39.90 -30.39 -3.32
CA ILE A 392 40.36 -29.87 -4.62
C ILE A 392 39.19 -29.29 -5.43
N ILE A 393 38.01 -29.92 -5.40
CA ILE A 393 36.81 -29.43 -6.08
C ILE A 393 36.31 -28.11 -5.48
N LEU A 394 36.34 -27.96 -4.15
CA LEU A 394 35.93 -26.72 -3.50
C LEU A 394 36.94 -25.58 -3.75
N LEU A 395 38.24 -25.88 -3.78
CA LEU A 395 39.28 -24.91 -4.18
C LEU A 395 39.11 -24.46 -5.64
N TYR A 396 38.73 -25.37 -6.54
CA TYR A 396 38.40 -25.03 -7.91
C TYR A 396 37.23 -24.03 -8.00
N LEU A 397 36.15 -24.25 -7.23
CA LEU A 397 35.03 -23.31 -7.19
C LEU A 397 35.46 -21.93 -6.64
N LYS A 398 36.29 -21.93 -5.59
CA LYS A 398 36.86 -20.69 -5.02
C LYS A 398 37.66 -19.92 -6.07
N GLU A 399 38.53 -20.60 -6.80
CA GLU A 399 39.38 -20.00 -7.84
C GLU A 399 38.55 -19.39 -8.98
N VAL A 400 37.50 -20.07 -9.44
CA VAL A 400 36.60 -19.57 -10.50
C VAL A 400 35.84 -18.33 -10.05
N VAL A 401 35.42 -18.25 -8.78
CA VAL A 401 34.74 -17.07 -8.23
C VAL A 401 35.72 -15.93 -7.99
N GLU A 402 36.94 -16.20 -7.51
CA GLU A 402 37.98 -15.18 -7.27
C GLU A 402 38.45 -14.50 -8.56
N LYS A 403 38.57 -15.27 -9.65
CA LYS A 403 39.08 -14.80 -10.96
C LYS A 403 38.04 -14.06 -11.82
N ASP A 404 36.89 -13.68 -11.26
CA ASP A 404 35.85 -12.87 -11.93
C ASP A 404 35.38 -13.47 -13.27
N TYR A 405 35.04 -14.77 -13.26
CA TYR A 405 34.37 -15.40 -14.40
C TYR A 405 32.94 -14.87 -14.57
N ASP A 406 32.40 -14.95 -15.79
CA ASP A 406 31.00 -14.62 -16.03
C ASP A 406 30.06 -15.60 -15.29
N ILE A 407 28.88 -15.11 -14.92
CA ILE A 407 27.89 -15.85 -14.12
C ILE A 407 27.56 -17.20 -14.78
N GLN A 408 27.48 -17.26 -16.11
CA GLN A 408 27.18 -18.50 -16.81
C GLN A 408 28.33 -19.52 -16.68
N SER A 409 29.58 -19.08 -16.80
CA SER A 409 30.76 -19.92 -16.56
C SER A 409 30.87 -20.35 -15.09
N ILE A 410 30.52 -19.49 -14.13
CA ILE A 410 30.41 -19.87 -12.72
C ILE A 410 29.34 -20.97 -12.57
N GLY A 411 28.15 -20.81 -13.14
CA GLY A 411 27.10 -21.84 -13.14
C GLY A 411 27.58 -23.19 -13.70
N LYS A 412 28.31 -23.17 -14.82
CA LYS A 412 28.93 -24.37 -15.41
C LYS A 412 29.97 -25.01 -14.49
N ALA A 413 30.82 -24.21 -13.82
CA ALA A 413 31.79 -24.72 -12.85
C ALA A 413 31.11 -25.40 -11.66
N PHE A 414 29.99 -24.85 -11.18
CA PHE A 414 29.16 -25.47 -10.13
C PHE A 414 28.53 -26.80 -10.59
N GLY A 415 28.09 -26.89 -11.85
CA GLY A 415 27.61 -28.16 -12.43
C GLY A 415 28.71 -29.22 -12.52
N ILE A 416 29.90 -28.86 -13.00
CA ILE A 416 31.07 -29.76 -13.06
C ILE A 416 31.44 -30.24 -11.65
N ALA A 417 31.49 -29.33 -10.67
CA ALA A 417 31.78 -29.67 -9.28
C ALA A 417 30.74 -30.63 -8.69
N ARG A 418 29.44 -30.38 -8.92
CA ARG A 418 28.35 -31.26 -8.47
C ARG A 418 28.51 -32.68 -9.01
N ASP A 419 28.72 -32.82 -10.32
CA ASP A 419 28.78 -34.13 -10.97
C ASP A 419 29.99 -34.93 -10.49
N ARG A 420 31.12 -34.26 -10.22
CA ARG A 420 32.31 -34.89 -9.63
C ARG A 420 32.12 -35.24 -8.17
N LEU A 421 31.54 -34.35 -7.37
CA LEU A 421 31.26 -34.62 -5.96
C LEU A 421 30.26 -35.76 -5.77
N ARG A 422 29.29 -35.92 -6.67
CA ARG A 422 28.33 -37.05 -6.65
C ARG A 422 29.02 -38.41 -6.78
N ASN A 423 30.16 -38.48 -7.46
CA ASN A 423 30.95 -39.71 -7.59
C ASN A 423 31.78 -40.02 -6.33
N ILE A 424 31.96 -39.05 -5.43
CA ILE A 424 32.82 -39.18 -4.24
C ILE A 424 31.98 -39.26 -2.95
N ILE A 425 30.90 -38.47 -2.85
CA ILE A 425 30.04 -38.40 -1.65
C ILE A 425 28.58 -38.60 -2.05
N LEU A 426 27.93 -39.58 -1.42
CA LEU A 426 26.53 -39.95 -1.71
C LEU A 426 25.48 -38.95 -1.21
N GLN A 427 25.78 -38.14 -0.18
CA GLN A 427 24.91 -37.05 0.31
C GLN A 427 25.68 -36.12 1.26
N SER A 428 25.86 -34.85 0.87
CA SER A 428 26.35 -33.79 1.77
C SER A 428 25.41 -32.58 1.74
N LYS A 429 25.34 -31.84 2.87
CA LYS A 429 24.49 -30.65 3.00
C LYS A 429 24.81 -29.56 1.96
N PHE A 430 26.07 -29.46 1.54
CA PHE A 430 26.52 -28.49 0.53
C PHE A 430 26.25 -28.93 -0.92
N MET A 431 25.99 -30.22 -1.20
CA MET A 431 25.61 -30.68 -2.55
C MET A 431 24.28 -30.07 -3.02
N TRP A 432 23.33 -29.90 -2.11
CA TRP A 432 22.06 -29.23 -2.39
C TRP A 432 22.28 -27.74 -2.70
N GLU A 433 23.17 -27.07 -1.97
CA GLU A 433 23.50 -25.66 -2.18
C GLU A 433 24.26 -25.44 -3.50
N ILE A 434 25.21 -26.33 -3.84
CA ILE A 434 25.91 -26.30 -5.14
C ILE A 434 24.91 -26.44 -6.31
N SER A 435 23.95 -27.37 -6.19
CA SER A 435 22.88 -27.56 -7.19
C SER A 435 21.96 -26.34 -7.30
N LYS A 436 21.74 -25.62 -6.19
CA LYS A 436 20.96 -24.37 -6.20
C LYS A 436 21.68 -23.26 -6.97
N TYR A 437 22.99 -23.12 -6.78
CA TYR A 437 23.80 -22.10 -7.48
C TYR A 437 23.95 -22.39 -8.97
N GLU A 438 24.15 -23.65 -9.35
CA GLU A 438 24.12 -24.07 -10.76
C GLU A 438 22.80 -23.67 -11.44
N ASN A 439 21.65 -24.00 -10.83
CA ASN A 439 20.33 -23.68 -11.39
C ASN A 439 20.04 -22.17 -11.42
N LEU A 440 20.53 -21.43 -10.43
CA LEU A 440 20.36 -19.98 -10.36
C LEU A 440 21.17 -19.29 -11.47
N TYR A 441 22.42 -19.70 -11.67
CA TYR A 441 23.35 -19.05 -12.59
C TYR A 441 23.22 -19.55 -14.04
N SER A 442 22.71 -20.76 -14.26
CA SER A 442 22.41 -21.27 -15.61
C SER A 442 21.22 -20.59 -16.28
N LYS A 443 20.36 -19.87 -15.52
CA LYS A 443 19.20 -19.14 -16.03
C LYS A 443 19.51 -17.74 -16.58
N PHE A 444 20.76 -17.29 -16.45
CA PHE A 444 21.19 -16.01 -17.02
C PHE A 444 21.54 -16.19 -18.50
N GLU A 445 20.76 -15.55 -19.38
CA GLU A 445 20.91 -15.65 -20.84
C GLU A 445 21.91 -14.61 -21.41
N GLU A 446 22.22 -13.55 -20.66
CA GLU A 446 23.12 -12.49 -21.12
C GLU A 446 24.60 -12.87 -20.89
N PRO A 447 25.42 -12.95 -21.94
CA PRO A 447 26.84 -13.28 -21.82
C PRO A 447 27.65 -12.12 -21.21
N ASN A 448 28.79 -12.43 -20.60
CA ASN A 448 29.77 -11.46 -20.09
C ASN A 448 29.29 -10.59 -18.92
N ILE A 449 28.37 -11.11 -18.11
CA ILE A 449 27.92 -10.47 -16.86
C ILE A 449 28.55 -11.16 -15.67
N GLY A 450 29.26 -10.39 -14.83
CA GLY A 450 29.88 -10.85 -13.60
C GLY A 450 28.99 -10.72 -12.38
N LEU A 451 29.39 -11.34 -11.28
CA LEU A 451 28.77 -11.15 -9.97
C LEU A 451 29.03 -9.73 -9.45
N SER A 452 28.09 -9.16 -8.71
CA SER A 452 28.37 -7.95 -7.93
C SER A 452 29.40 -8.24 -6.83
N LEU A 453 30.09 -7.20 -6.34
CA LEU A 453 31.10 -7.35 -5.27
C LEU A 453 30.51 -8.03 -4.03
N LYS A 454 29.27 -7.68 -3.67
CA LYS A 454 28.53 -8.29 -2.57
C LYS A 454 28.22 -9.77 -2.83
N GLU A 455 27.67 -10.11 -4.00
CA GLU A 455 27.36 -11.51 -4.36
C GLU A 455 28.64 -12.37 -4.42
N LYS A 456 29.75 -11.81 -4.91
CA LYS A 456 31.06 -12.47 -4.94
C LYS A 456 31.54 -12.79 -3.52
N ASN A 457 31.51 -11.82 -2.61
CA ASN A 457 31.96 -12.00 -1.23
C ASN A 457 31.06 -13.02 -0.49
N GLU A 458 29.73 -12.91 -0.61
CA GLU A 458 28.81 -13.87 0.00
C GLU A 458 29.02 -15.31 -0.53
N LEU A 459 29.34 -15.46 -1.82
CA LEU A 459 29.62 -16.77 -2.41
C LEU A 459 30.97 -17.33 -1.94
N LEU A 460 32.00 -16.50 -1.85
CA LEU A 460 33.32 -16.88 -1.34
C LEU A 460 33.27 -17.29 0.13
N ASP A 461 32.53 -16.56 0.97
CA ASP A 461 32.36 -16.90 2.38
C ASP A 461 31.71 -18.28 2.56
N LYS A 462 30.72 -18.61 1.72
CA LYS A 462 30.09 -19.94 1.73
C LYS A 462 31.03 -21.04 1.27
N ILE A 463 31.80 -20.82 0.21
CA ILE A 463 32.79 -21.80 -0.25
C ILE A 463 33.87 -22.02 0.82
N ASN A 464 34.35 -20.96 1.46
CA ASN A 464 35.31 -21.05 2.57
C ASN A 464 34.73 -21.85 3.75
N LEU A 465 33.46 -21.60 4.11
CA LEU A 465 32.78 -22.37 5.15
C LEU A 465 32.67 -23.86 4.79
N TRP A 466 32.39 -24.20 3.53
CA TRP A 466 32.38 -25.60 3.09
C TRP A 466 33.78 -26.23 3.17
N ILE A 467 34.83 -25.50 2.79
CA ILE A 467 36.22 -25.95 2.88
C ILE A 467 36.60 -26.22 4.35
N GLU A 468 36.31 -25.29 5.26
CA GLU A 468 36.59 -25.43 6.69
C GLU A 468 35.88 -26.64 7.30
N ASN A 469 34.62 -26.89 6.91
CA ASN A 469 33.87 -28.05 7.38
C ASN A 469 34.47 -29.37 6.87
N VAL A 470 34.98 -29.41 5.64
CA VAL A 470 35.67 -30.59 5.09
C VAL A 470 37.01 -30.82 5.78
N ILE A 471 37.76 -29.76 6.12
CA ILE A 471 39.01 -29.86 6.90
C ILE A 471 38.70 -30.43 8.29
N LYS A 472 37.75 -29.86 9.03
CA LYS A 472 37.37 -30.33 10.37
C LYS A 472 36.95 -31.80 10.37
N GLN A 473 36.15 -32.22 9.39
CA GLN A 473 35.75 -33.63 9.26
C GLN A 473 36.91 -34.58 8.94
N LYS A 474 37.95 -34.08 8.27
CA LYS A 474 39.16 -34.85 7.96
C LYS A 474 40.06 -34.99 9.19
N ASP A 475 40.18 -33.94 9.99
CA ASP A 475 40.97 -33.92 11.23
C ASP A 475 40.32 -34.81 12.31
N ASP A 476 38.99 -34.73 12.48
CA ASP A 476 38.21 -35.61 13.39
C ASP A 476 38.33 -37.11 13.03
N PHE A 477 38.58 -37.42 11.76
CA PHE A 477 38.73 -38.81 11.27
C PHE A 477 40.16 -39.35 11.45
N ILE A 478 41.16 -38.46 11.52
CA ILE A 478 42.56 -38.83 11.79
C ILE A 478 42.75 -39.09 13.28
N GLU A 479 42.17 -38.26 14.17
CA GLU A 479 42.20 -38.47 15.61
C GLU A 479 41.55 -39.81 16.01
N LYS A 480 40.40 -40.17 15.42
CA LYS A 480 39.74 -41.47 15.67
C LYS A 480 40.47 -42.71 15.16
N LYS A 481 41.53 -42.56 14.37
CA LYS A 481 42.39 -43.66 13.90
C LYS A 481 43.70 -43.78 14.68
N SER A 482 43.98 -42.82 15.56
CA SER A 482 45.18 -42.81 16.41
C SER A 482 44.93 -43.25 17.85
N ASP A 483 43.65 -43.51 18.20
CA ASP A 483 43.21 -44.35 19.32
C ASP A 483 42.86 -45.77 18.81
#